data_AF-A0A6H9V471-F1
#
_entry.id   AF-A0A6H9V471-F1
#
_cell.length_a   1.000
_cell.length_b   1.000
_cell.length_c   1.000
_cell.angle_alpha   90.00
_cell.angle_beta   90.00
_cell.angle_gamma   90.00
#
_symmetry.space_group_name_H-M   'P 1'
#
loop_
_entity.id
_entity.type
_entity.pdbx_description
1 polymer ?
#
loop_
_entity_poly.entity_id
_entity_poly.type
_entity_poly.pdbx_seq_one_letter_code
_entity_poly.pdbx_strand_id
1 'polypeptide(L)'
;MDWGTIIGTVTGATIGVGATSLAERSRWRREQSARQTAIKRELYASYLAAVAQTWSEIRAAVIESDLPWPDRADLASRAFRNGNVYELRYQMAITAPPEIVTLSDQTMRGMRALTNRLSAGQTYGSWDELKSDNQAWFDSFNVMRRMMRLDLDPEALPVQTPNP
;
A
#
# COMPACT_ATOMS: atom_id res chain seq x y z
N MET A 1 7.18 56.18 -39.43
CA MET A 1 7.30 55.48 -38.13
C MET A 1 7.16 54.01 -38.40
N ASP A 2 8.17 53.23 -37.99
CA ASP A 2 8.41 51.89 -38.51
C ASP A 2 7.51 50.86 -37.79
N TRP A 3 6.38 50.53 -38.41
CA TRP A 3 5.42 49.55 -37.90
C TRP A 3 6.02 48.14 -37.75
N GLY A 4 7.12 47.84 -38.47
CA GLY A 4 7.84 46.57 -38.36
C GLY A 4 8.47 46.32 -36.99
N THR A 5 8.97 47.36 -36.32
CA THR A 5 9.59 47.27 -34.99
C THR A 5 8.56 46.94 -33.89
N ILE A 6 7.34 47.48 -34.02
CA ILE A 6 6.24 47.22 -33.09
C ILE A 6 5.75 45.77 -33.23
N ILE A 7 5.59 45.28 -34.45
CA ILE A 7 5.17 43.90 -34.73
C ILE A 7 6.23 42.90 -34.24
N GLY A 8 7.52 43.16 -34.47
CA GLY A 8 8.60 42.30 -33.99
C GLY A 8 8.68 42.19 -32.46
N THR A 9 8.46 43.30 -31.75
CA THR A 9 8.53 43.34 -30.28
C THR A 9 7.33 42.63 -29.63
N VAL A 10 6.12 42.83 -30.17
CA VAL A 10 4.90 42.15 -29.69
C VAL A 10 4.98 40.64 -29.95
N THR A 11 5.52 40.23 -31.10
CA THR A 11 5.71 38.82 -31.45
C THR A 11 6.76 38.15 -30.56
N GLY A 12 7.89 38.81 -30.29
CA GLY A 12 8.92 38.31 -29.38
C GLY A 12 8.43 38.15 -27.93
N ALA A 13 7.67 39.14 -27.43
CA ALA A 13 7.13 39.10 -26.07
C ALA A 13 6.07 38.00 -25.88
N THR A 14 5.19 37.78 -26.87
CA THR A 14 4.16 36.73 -26.81
C THR A 14 4.75 35.31 -26.87
N ILE A 15 5.79 35.10 -27.69
CA ILE A 15 6.53 33.82 -27.74
C ILE A 15 7.25 33.57 -26.40
N GLY A 16 7.90 34.58 -25.82
CA GLY A 16 8.58 34.46 -24.52
C GLY A 16 7.63 34.13 -23.35
N VAL A 17 6.46 34.77 -23.31
CA VAL A 17 5.43 34.49 -22.29
C VAL A 17 4.79 33.11 -22.50
N GLY A 18 4.52 32.72 -23.75
CA GLY A 18 3.97 31.41 -24.08
C GLY A 18 4.90 30.24 -23.73
N ALA A 19 6.20 30.37 -24.04
CA ALA A 19 7.21 29.37 -23.69
C ALA A 19 7.38 29.23 -22.17
N THR A 20 7.38 30.34 -21.44
CA THR A 20 7.46 30.33 -19.97
C THR A 20 6.22 29.70 -19.34
N SER A 21 5.02 30.01 -19.84
CA SER A 21 3.77 29.43 -19.34
C SER A 21 3.69 27.91 -19.59
N LEU A 22 4.16 27.43 -20.74
CA LEU A 22 4.21 26.00 -21.05
C LEU A 22 5.25 25.25 -20.21
N ALA A 23 6.43 25.86 -20.01
CA ALA A 23 7.46 25.33 -19.13
C ALA A 23 6.97 25.24 -17.68
N GLU A 24 6.32 26.28 -17.18
CA GLU A 24 5.76 26.33 -15.82
C GLU A 24 4.64 25.30 -15.64
N ARG A 25 3.75 25.16 -16.64
CA ARG A 25 2.69 24.14 -16.61
C ARG A 25 3.22 22.72 -16.70
N SER A 26 4.33 22.50 -17.42
CA SER A 26 5.03 21.21 -17.45
C SER A 26 5.68 20.91 -16.10
N ARG A 27 6.35 21.89 -15.50
CA ARG A 27 6.96 21.79 -14.17
C ARG A 27 5.90 21.49 -13.10
N TRP A 28 4.83 22.25 -13.05
CA TRP A 28 3.72 22.05 -12.11
C TRP A 28 3.14 20.63 -12.22
N ARG A 29 2.89 20.14 -13.44
CA ARG A 29 2.39 18.77 -13.65
C ARG A 29 3.36 17.71 -13.14
N ARG A 30 4.66 17.86 -13.40
CA ARG A 30 5.69 16.93 -12.90
C ARG A 30 5.77 16.96 -11.37
N GLU A 31 5.75 18.14 -10.76
CA GLU A 31 5.78 18.29 -9.30
C GLU A 31 4.54 17.68 -8.63
N GLN A 32 3.36 17.88 -9.21
CA GLN A 32 2.13 17.24 -8.72
C GLN A 32 2.19 15.71 -8.84
N SER A 33 2.68 15.17 -9.96
CA SER A 33 2.86 13.73 -10.14
C SER A 33 3.86 13.13 -9.14
N ALA A 34 4.99 13.81 -8.94
CA ALA A 34 5.99 13.39 -7.96
C ALA A 34 5.44 13.42 -6.53
N ARG A 35 4.66 14.45 -6.19
CA ARG A 35 4.01 14.57 -4.87
C ARG A 35 2.98 13.47 -4.64
N GLN A 36 2.13 13.18 -5.62
CA GLN A 36 1.17 12.08 -5.55
C GLN A 36 1.86 10.73 -5.36
N THR A 37 2.95 10.50 -6.09
CA THR A 37 3.77 9.28 -5.96
C THR A 37 4.40 9.17 -4.57
N ALA A 38 4.89 10.28 -4.01
CA ALA A 38 5.46 10.30 -2.66
C ALA A 38 4.40 9.99 -1.59
N ILE A 39 3.19 10.56 -1.69
CA ILE A 39 2.08 10.29 -0.77
C ILE A 39 1.70 8.80 -0.81
N LYS A 40 1.54 8.25 -2.03
CA LYS A 40 1.25 6.81 -2.21
C LYS A 40 2.37 5.94 -1.63
N ARG A 41 3.63 6.28 -1.88
CA ARG A 41 4.78 5.51 -1.38
C ARG A 41 4.80 5.44 0.14
N GLU A 42 4.59 6.58 0.80
CA GLU A 42 4.53 6.64 2.25
C GLU A 42 3.37 5.77 2.78
N LEU A 43 2.17 5.98 2.25
CA LEU A 43 0.98 5.21 2.66
C LEU A 43 1.17 3.69 2.46
N TYR A 44 1.70 3.28 1.30
CA TYR A 44 1.97 1.88 1.01
C TYR A 44 3.01 1.31 1.97
N ALA A 45 4.10 2.03 2.25
CA ALA A 45 5.11 1.61 3.21
C ALA A 45 4.53 1.45 4.62
N SER A 46 3.77 2.45 5.10
CA SER A 46 3.12 2.38 6.41
C SER A 46 2.15 1.22 6.52
N TYR A 47 1.32 0.99 5.49
CA TYR A 47 0.37 -0.13 5.46
C TYR A 47 1.06 -1.49 5.49
N LEU A 48 2.10 -1.67 4.65
CA LEU A 48 2.85 -2.92 4.62
C LEU A 48 3.58 -3.20 5.94
N ALA A 49 4.13 -2.16 6.57
CA ALA A 49 4.77 -2.27 7.89
C ALA A 49 3.75 -2.68 8.97
N ALA A 50 2.59 -2.03 8.99
CA ALA A 50 1.50 -2.36 9.92
C ALA A 50 1.04 -3.80 9.78
N VAL A 51 0.79 -4.28 8.55
CA VAL A 51 0.40 -5.68 8.30
C VAL A 51 1.50 -6.65 8.73
N ALA A 52 2.76 -6.37 8.37
CA ALA A 52 3.89 -7.24 8.72
C ALA A 52 4.10 -7.36 10.23
N GLN A 53 4.04 -6.23 10.95
CA GLN A 53 4.15 -6.19 12.41
C GLN A 53 2.99 -6.95 13.06
N THR A 54 1.76 -6.62 12.69
CA THR A 54 0.55 -7.27 13.22
C THR A 54 0.59 -8.78 13.00
N TRP A 55 0.99 -9.21 11.80
CA TRP A 55 1.12 -10.62 11.48
C TRP A 55 2.22 -11.30 12.32
N SER A 56 3.36 -10.65 12.49
CA SER A 56 4.44 -11.17 13.33
C SER A 56 3.99 -11.38 14.77
N GLU A 57 3.25 -10.43 15.33
CA GLU A 57 2.72 -10.53 16.70
C GLU A 57 1.64 -11.62 16.82
N ILE A 58 0.75 -11.76 15.83
CA ILE A 58 -0.22 -12.87 15.78
C ILE A 58 0.50 -14.22 15.73
N ARG A 59 1.48 -14.36 14.83
CA ARG A 59 2.27 -15.58 14.71
C ARG A 59 2.95 -15.92 16.03
N ALA A 60 3.62 -14.95 16.65
CA ALA A 60 4.29 -15.14 17.93
C ALA A 60 3.31 -15.61 19.01
N ALA A 61 2.11 -15.02 19.07
CA ALA A 61 1.06 -15.43 20.00
C ALA A 61 0.57 -16.87 19.76
N VAL A 62 0.42 -17.29 18.51
CA VAL A 62 -0.16 -18.59 18.17
C VAL A 62 0.87 -19.71 18.30
N ILE A 63 2.06 -19.53 17.71
CA ILE A 63 3.06 -20.59 17.52
C ILE A 63 4.16 -20.56 18.58
N GLU A 64 4.62 -19.37 18.95
CA GLU A 64 5.86 -19.21 19.74
C GLU A 64 5.58 -18.99 21.24
N SER A 65 4.35 -18.60 21.59
CA SER A 65 3.92 -18.43 22.97
C SER A 65 3.89 -19.76 23.72
N ASP A 66 4.17 -19.72 25.02
CA ASP A 66 4.03 -20.79 25.98
C ASP A 66 2.71 -20.74 26.77
N LEU A 67 1.93 -19.66 26.61
CA LEU A 67 0.65 -19.47 27.28
C LEU A 67 -0.34 -20.59 26.97
N PRO A 68 -1.33 -20.88 27.84
CA PRO A 68 -2.42 -21.78 27.49
C PRO A 68 -3.39 -21.12 26.50
N TRP A 69 -4.20 -21.95 25.82
CA TRP A 69 -5.46 -21.47 25.25
C TRP A 69 -6.47 -21.28 26.39
N PRO A 70 -7.25 -20.18 26.44
CA PRO A 70 -7.52 -19.19 25.39
C PRO A 70 -6.61 -17.95 25.38
N ASP A 71 -5.63 -17.81 26.28
CA ASP A 71 -4.82 -16.57 26.41
C ASP A 71 -4.03 -16.24 25.15
N ARG A 72 -3.55 -17.25 24.42
CA ARG A 72 -2.95 -17.06 23.07
C ARG A 72 -3.90 -16.38 22.09
N ALA A 73 -5.19 -16.76 22.11
CA ALA A 73 -6.20 -16.18 21.23
C ALA A 73 -6.47 -14.71 21.56
N ASP A 74 -6.49 -14.36 22.85
CA ASP A 74 -6.63 -12.97 23.27
C ASP A 74 -5.41 -12.14 22.84
N LEU A 75 -4.20 -12.67 23.01
CA LEU A 75 -2.96 -12.01 22.58
C LEU A 75 -2.96 -11.75 21.06
N ALA A 76 -3.32 -12.74 20.25
CA ALA A 76 -3.47 -12.58 18.80
C ALA A 76 -4.55 -11.54 18.43
N SER A 77 -5.67 -11.52 19.17
CA SER A 77 -6.74 -10.55 18.96
C SER A 77 -6.32 -9.13 19.33
N ARG A 78 -5.52 -8.96 20.40
CA ARG A 78 -4.93 -7.66 20.78
C ARG A 78 -3.93 -7.17 19.74
N ALA A 79 -3.05 -8.04 19.26
CA ALA A 79 -2.13 -7.71 18.16
C ALA A 79 -2.88 -7.15 16.95
N PHE A 80 -3.96 -7.83 16.53
CA PHE A 80 -4.78 -7.35 15.42
C PHE A 80 -5.45 -5.99 15.67
N ARG A 81 -5.97 -5.75 16.88
CA ARG A 81 -6.61 -4.47 17.24
C ARG A 81 -5.60 -3.31 17.30
N ASN A 82 -4.39 -3.57 17.79
CA ASN A 82 -3.38 -2.54 18.03
C ASN A 82 -2.51 -2.26 16.80
N GLY A 83 -2.57 -3.12 15.78
CA GLY A 83 -1.74 -3.07 14.60
C GLY A 83 -1.98 -1.92 13.62
N ASN A 84 -2.94 -1.03 13.88
CA ASN A 84 -3.26 0.16 13.06
C ASN A 84 -3.66 -0.13 11.58
N VAL A 85 -3.97 -1.40 11.25
CA VAL A 85 -4.29 -1.83 9.87
C VAL A 85 -5.62 -1.24 9.39
N TYR A 86 -6.57 -0.99 10.30
CA TYR A 86 -7.88 -0.41 9.95
C TYR A 86 -7.76 1.03 9.49
N GLU A 87 -7.02 1.84 10.23
CA GLU A 87 -6.84 3.27 10.01
C GLU A 87 -6.15 3.49 8.66
N LEU A 88 -5.07 2.74 8.41
CA LEU A 88 -4.35 2.81 7.14
C LEU A 88 -5.17 2.29 5.96
N ARG A 89 -6.06 1.31 6.18
CA ARG A 89 -7.00 0.83 5.16
C ARG A 89 -7.98 1.92 4.71
N TYR A 90 -8.45 2.78 5.62
CA TYR A 90 -9.30 3.91 5.23
C TYR A 90 -8.53 4.96 4.40
N GLN A 91 -7.27 5.19 4.72
CA GLN A 91 -6.41 6.05 3.91
C GLN A 91 -6.14 5.45 2.52
N MET A 92 -5.96 4.12 2.44
CA MET A 92 -5.87 3.38 1.19
C MET A 92 -7.11 3.58 0.31
N ALA A 93 -8.31 3.52 0.88
CA ALA A 93 -9.57 3.71 0.14
C ALA A 93 -9.69 5.09 -0.53
N ILE A 94 -8.98 6.11 -0.01
CA ILE A 94 -8.98 7.47 -0.56
C ILE A 94 -7.87 7.65 -1.61
N THR A 95 -6.72 7.00 -1.43
CA THR A 95 -5.48 7.35 -2.13
C THR A 95 -5.08 6.32 -3.19
N ALA A 96 -5.39 5.04 -2.97
CA ALA A 96 -4.92 3.94 -3.79
C ALA A 96 -5.94 3.61 -4.92
N PRO A 97 -5.47 3.03 -6.04
CA PRO A 97 -6.36 2.46 -7.06
C PRO A 97 -7.30 1.39 -6.50
N PRO A 98 -8.52 1.23 -7.08
CA PRO A 98 -9.55 0.30 -6.58
C PRO A 98 -9.09 -1.16 -6.43
N GLU A 99 -8.20 -1.62 -7.31
CA GLU A 99 -7.64 -2.97 -7.27
C GLU A 99 -6.80 -3.18 -6.02
N ILE A 100 -5.99 -2.20 -5.64
CA ILE A 100 -5.16 -2.25 -4.43
C ILE A 100 -6.04 -2.16 -3.18
N VAL A 101 -7.08 -1.33 -3.20
CA VAL A 101 -8.07 -1.25 -2.11
C VAL A 101 -8.74 -2.61 -1.89
N THR A 102 -9.15 -3.29 -2.96
CA THR A 102 -9.77 -4.63 -2.89
C THR A 102 -8.83 -5.67 -2.28
N LEU A 103 -7.54 -5.63 -2.61
CA LEU A 103 -6.55 -6.54 -2.04
C LEU A 103 -6.21 -6.23 -0.58
N SER A 104 -6.18 -4.93 -0.21
CA SER A 104 -6.05 -4.48 1.18
C SER A 104 -7.22 -4.99 2.03
N ASP A 105 -8.43 -4.85 1.51
CA ASP A 105 -9.66 -5.38 2.10
C ASP A 105 -9.60 -6.89 2.32
N GLN A 106 -9.17 -7.66 1.31
CA GLN A 106 -9.05 -9.12 1.40
C GLN A 106 -8.00 -9.55 2.43
N THR A 107 -6.83 -8.89 2.43
CA THR A 107 -5.76 -9.11 3.41
C THR A 107 -6.29 -8.93 4.84
N MET A 108 -6.91 -7.78 5.10
CA MET A 108 -7.42 -7.44 6.42
C MET A 108 -8.57 -8.35 6.86
N ARG A 109 -9.49 -8.72 5.94
CA ARG A 109 -10.55 -9.69 6.23
C ARG A 109 -9.98 -11.05 6.60
N GLY A 110 -8.93 -11.51 5.93
CA GLY A 110 -8.25 -12.76 6.25
C GLY A 110 -7.65 -12.77 7.66
N MET A 111 -6.92 -11.71 8.01
CA MET A 111 -6.36 -11.55 9.36
C MET A 111 -7.45 -11.50 10.44
N ARG A 112 -8.55 -10.80 10.19
CA ARG A 112 -9.71 -10.77 11.10
C ARG A 112 -10.39 -12.13 11.21
N ALA A 113 -10.55 -12.84 10.09
CA ALA A 113 -11.14 -14.17 10.09
C ALA A 113 -10.29 -15.14 10.91
N LEU A 114 -8.96 -15.06 10.81
CA LEU A 114 -8.06 -15.82 11.67
C LEU A 114 -8.31 -15.52 13.16
N THR A 115 -8.26 -14.26 13.58
CA THR A 115 -8.45 -13.92 15.02
C THR A 115 -9.82 -14.32 15.55
N ASN A 116 -10.86 -14.22 14.73
CA ASN A 116 -12.19 -14.75 15.06
C ASN A 116 -12.17 -16.27 15.26
N ARG A 117 -11.51 -17.04 14.37
CA ARG A 117 -11.40 -18.50 14.49
C ARG A 117 -10.60 -18.91 15.73
N LEU A 118 -9.51 -18.23 16.01
CA LEU A 118 -8.72 -18.44 17.24
C LEU A 118 -9.57 -18.19 18.50
N SER A 119 -10.36 -17.11 18.51
CA SER A 119 -11.27 -16.79 19.61
C SER A 119 -12.41 -17.81 19.76
N ALA A 120 -12.80 -18.47 18.66
CA ALA A 120 -13.77 -19.57 18.66
C ALA A 120 -13.17 -20.92 19.07
N GLY A 121 -11.87 -20.97 19.41
CA GLY A 121 -11.19 -22.16 19.90
C GLY A 121 -10.41 -22.94 18.84
N GLN A 122 -10.29 -22.45 17.60
CA GLN A 122 -9.37 -23.06 16.65
C GLN A 122 -7.92 -22.87 17.14
N THR A 123 -7.15 -23.95 17.16
CA THR A 123 -5.74 -23.95 17.53
C THR A 123 -4.89 -24.37 16.34
N TYR A 124 -3.59 -24.10 16.41
CA TYR A 124 -2.62 -24.52 15.41
C TYR A 124 -1.40 -25.11 16.13
N GLY A 125 -0.90 -26.24 15.63
CA GLY A 125 0.26 -26.92 16.20
C GLY A 125 1.58 -26.55 15.52
N SER A 126 1.52 -25.95 14.33
CA SER A 126 2.71 -25.61 13.56
C SER A 126 2.53 -24.37 12.69
N TRP A 127 3.65 -23.77 12.31
CA TRP A 127 3.69 -22.67 11.35
C TRP A 127 3.09 -23.07 9.99
N ASP A 128 3.38 -24.27 9.50
CA ASP A 128 2.93 -24.72 8.18
C ASP A 128 1.41 -24.91 8.14
N GLU A 129 0.82 -25.46 9.20
CA GLU A 129 -0.63 -25.55 9.36
C GLU A 129 -1.25 -24.15 9.38
N LEU A 130 -0.74 -23.25 10.25
CA LEU A 130 -1.23 -21.87 10.33
C LEU A 130 -1.13 -21.15 8.98
N LYS A 131 -0.03 -21.29 8.26
CA LYS A 131 0.19 -20.63 6.97
C LYS A 131 -0.73 -21.19 5.90
N SER A 132 -0.81 -22.51 5.77
CA SER A 132 -1.63 -23.18 4.75
C SER A 132 -3.12 -22.84 4.89
N ASP A 133 -3.64 -22.84 6.12
CA ASP A 133 -5.04 -22.53 6.43
C ASP A 133 -5.39 -21.04 6.23
N ASN A 134 -4.39 -20.22 5.94
CA ASN A 134 -4.49 -18.77 5.76
C ASN A 134 -3.93 -18.30 4.41
N GLN A 135 -3.62 -19.22 3.49
CA GLN A 135 -2.91 -18.95 2.24
C GLN A 135 -3.59 -17.86 1.38
N ALA A 136 -4.92 -17.85 1.32
CA ALA A 136 -5.67 -16.91 0.47
C ALA A 136 -5.38 -15.43 0.79
N TRP A 137 -5.23 -15.06 2.07
CA TRP A 137 -4.93 -13.67 2.42
C TRP A 137 -3.44 -13.35 2.28
N PHE A 138 -2.55 -14.34 2.44
CA PHE A 138 -1.13 -14.19 2.07
C PHE A 138 -0.97 -13.91 0.58
N ASP A 139 -1.72 -14.61 -0.27
CA ASP A 139 -1.69 -14.39 -1.71
C ASP A 139 -2.21 -12.99 -2.05
N SER A 140 -3.31 -12.58 -1.42
CA SER A 140 -3.85 -11.21 -1.54
C SER A 140 -2.79 -10.15 -1.15
N PHE A 141 -2.10 -10.36 -0.03
CA PHE A 141 -1.03 -9.47 0.44
C PHE A 141 0.16 -9.42 -0.55
N ASN A 142 0.56 -10.55 -1.11
CA ASN A 142 1.64 -10.63 -2.08
C ASN A 142 1.28 -9.97 -3.42
N VAL A 143 0.07 -10.20 -3.92
CA VAL A 143 -0.45 -9.53 -5.13
C VAL A 143 -0.51 -8.03 -4.89
N MET A 144 -1.02 -7.59 -3.74
CA MET A 144 -1.11 -6.17 -3.36
C MET A 144 0.26 -5.49 -3.40
N ARG A 145 1.30 -6.11 -2.82
CA ARG A 145 2.68 -5.57 -2.87
C ARG A 145 3.19 -5.38 -4.29
N ARG A 146 2.90 -6.31 -5.19
CA ARG A 146 3.25 -6.18 -6.61
C ARG A 146 2.49 -5.04 -7.27
N MET A 147 1.19 -4.92 -7.03
CA MET A 147 0.36 -3.84 -7.57
C MET A 147 0.78 -2.47 -7.04
N MET A 148 1.12 -2.36 -5.75
CA MET A 148 1.68 -1.13 -5.17
C MET A 148 2.99 -0.72 -5.85
N ARG A 149 3.87 -1.68 -6.16
CA ARG A 149 5.12 -1.40 -6.88
C ARG A 149 4.85 -0.87 -8.29
N LEU A 150 3.96 -1.53 -9.04
CA LEU A 150 3.57 -1.11 -10.40
C LEU A 150 2.83 0.24 -10.41
N ASP A 151 2.05 0.55 -9.37
CA ASP A 151 1.39 1.84 -9.24
C ASP A 151 2.38 2.98 -8.93
N LEU A 152 3.47 2.70 -8.20
CA LEU A 152 4.53 3.69 -7.93
C LEU A 152 5.52 3.85 -9.09
N ASP A 153 5.74 2.79 -9.85
CA ASP A 153 6.66 2.73 -10.98
C ASP A 153 6.14 1.71 -12.01
N PRO A 154 5.39 2.17 -13.03
CA PRO A 154 4.82 1.29 -14.05
C PRO A 154 5.88 0.60 -14.91
N GLU A 155 7.10 1.14 -14.98
CA GLU A 155 8.23 0.56 -15.71
C GLU A 155 9.01 -0.44 -14.85
N ALA A 156 8.69 -0.57 -13.56
CA ALA A 156 9.32 -1.54 -12.69
C ALA A 156 9.05 -2.96 -13.21
N LEU A 157 10.11 -3.62 -13.69
CA LEU A 157 10.06 -5.02 -14.11
C LEU A 157 9.44 -5.89 -12.99
N PRO A 158 8.55 -6.84 -13.33
CA PRO A 158 7.99 -7.75 -12.35
C PRO A 158 9.13 -8.52 -11.67
N VAL A 159 9.11 -8.57 -10.34
CA VAL A 159 10.03 -9.41 -9.57
C VAL A 159 9.78 -10.86 -9.99
N GLN A 160 10.74 -11.48 -10.65
CA GLN A 160 10.69 -12.92 -10.94
C GLN A 160 10.63 -13.65 -9.59
N THR A 161 9.51 -14.30 -9.31
CA THR A 161 9.43 -15.25 -8.20
C THR A 161 10.26 -16.48 -8.59
N PRO A 162 11.15 -17.00 -7.73
CA PRO A 162 11.75 -18.30 -7.98
C PRO A 162 10.62 -19.32 -8.13
N ASN A 163 10.73 -20.19 -9.15
CA ASN A 163 9.82 -21.30 -9.36
C ASN A 163 9.74 -22.16 -8.08
N PRO A 164 8.56 -22.71 -7.73
CA PRO A 164 8.44 -23.63 -6.60
C PRO A 164 9.33 -24.87 -6.76
#